data_AF-A0A7S0ETN6-F1
#
_entry.id   AF-A0A7S0ETN6-F1
#
_cell.length_a   1.000
_cell.length_b   1.000
_cell.length_c   1.000
_cell.angle_alpha   90.00
_cell.angle_beta   90.00
_cell.angle_gamma   90.00
#
_symmetry.space_group_name_H-M   'P 1'
#
loop_
_entity.id
_entity.type
_entity.pdbx_description
1 polymer ?
#
loop_
_entity_poly.entity_id
_entity_poly.type
_entity_poly.pdbx_seq_one_letter_code
_entity_poly.pdbx_strand_id
1 'polypeptide(L)'
;AYRLARAEEPLSEAAFRRTPLDFVGQAALRWDGDVAGQLAFDPVALGWQTDQGTVPAGSSWRKNPIPTVLWEREGPSFEPLCSESEACRGYQVHGGGAPGAHACRCSGHSNGGALLPHPQMVGR
;
A
#
# COMPACT_ATOMS: atom_id res chain seq x y z
N ALA A 1 -3.01 13.00 4.74
CA ALA A 1 -2.08 13.53 5.76
C ALA A 1 -2.58 13.23 7.16
N TYR A 2 -1.70 12.72 8.02
CA TYR A 2 -1.95 12.68 9.46
C TYR A 2 -1.74 14.08 10.05
N ARG A 3 -2.50 14.42 11.08
CA ARG A 3 -2.49 15.74 11.72
C ARG A 3 -2.59 15.55 13.22
N LEU A 4 -1.92 16.39 13.99
CA LEU A 4 -2.03 16.40 15.44
C LEU A 4 -2.64 17.70 15.92
N ALA A 5 -3.49 17.59 16.94
CA ALA A 5 -3.84 18.70 17.81
C ALA A 5 -3.03 18.54 19.09
N ARG A 6 -2.59 19.65 19.69
CA ARG A 6 -1.93 19.61 21.00
C ARG A 6 -2.93 19.15 22.06
N ALA A 7 -2.42 18.45 23.08
CA ALA A 7 -3.27 17.82 24.09
C ALA A 7 -4.08 18.84 24.92
N GLU A 8 -3.54 20.06 25.05
CA GLU A 8 -4.11 21.16 25.84
C GLU A 8 -5.12 22.01 25.06
N GLU A 9 -5.29 21.76 23.75
CA GLU A 9 -6.19 22.53 22.89
C GLU A 9 -7.51 21.77 22.62
N PRO A 10 -8.63 22.49 22.38
CA PRO A 10 -9.87 21.86 21.94
C PRO A 10 -9.70 21.10 20.61
N LEU A 11 -10.17 19.86 20.56
CA LEU A 11 -10.14 18.99 19.37
C LEU A 11 -11.05 19.56 18.27
N SER A 12 -10.48 20.41 17.43
CA SER A 12 -11.17 21.09 16.33
C SER A 12 -10.34 21.00 15.05
N GLU A 13 -11.01 21.08 13.90
CA GLU A 13 -10.35 21.09 12.59
C GLU A 13 -9.30 22.21 12.48
N ALA A 14 -9.56 23.37 13.09
CA ALA A 14 -8.61 24.47 13.15
C ALA A 14 -7.33 24.11 13.92
N ALA A 15 -7.44 23.32 14.99
CA ALA A 15 -6.28 22.83 15.75
C ALA A 15 -5.46 21.83 14.93
N PHE A 16 -6.11 20.82 14.34
CA PHE A 16 -5.43 19.83 13.48
C PHE A 16 -4.81 20.46 12.21
N ARG A 17 -5.38 21.56 11.72
CA ARG A 17 -4.83 22.24 10.54
C ARG A 17 -3.45 22.85 10.75
N ARG A 18 -3.10 23.21 11.98
CA ARG A 18 -1.85 23.88 12.33
C ARG A 18 -0.64 22.96 12.38
N THR A 19 -0.84 21.66 12.56
CA THR A 19 0.26 20.71 12.73
C THR A 19 0.05 19.50 11.82
N PRO A 20 0.27 19.67 10.50
CA PRO A 20 0.39 18.53 9.61
C PRO A 20 1.61 17.69 9.99
N LEU A 21 1.48 16.37 9.87
CA LEU A 21 2.59 15.45 10.01
C LEU A 21 3.12 15.05 8.64
N ASP A 22 4.44 15.10 8.52
CA ASP A 22 5.13 14.60 7.34
C ASP A 22 5.14 13.08 7.31
N PHE A 23 4.94 12.56 6.10
CA PHE A 23 5.24 11.18 5.82
C PHE A 23 6.76 11.02 5.67
N VAL A 24 7.41 10.56 6.73
CA VAL A 24 8.83 10.24 6.73
C VAL A 24 9.07 8.75 6.44
N GLY A 25 10.32 8.40 6.12
CA GLY A 25 10.79 7.02 6.05
C GLY A 25 10.26 6.17 4.90
N GLN A 26 10.76 4.93 4.88
CA GLN A 26 10.29 3.86 4.00
C GLN A 26 8.86 3.47 4.37
N ALA A 27 8.08 3.05 3.38
CA ALA A 27 6.80 2.37 3.60
C ALA A 27 7.00 0.86 3.46
N ALA A 28 6.10 0.08 4.04
CA ALA A 28 6.09 -1.37 3.83
C ALA A 28 4.68 -1.90 3.56
N LEU A 29 4.59 -2.87 2.66
CA LEU A 29 3.40 -3.67 2.42
C LEU A 29 3.50 -4.99 3.17
N ARG A 30 2.46 -5.33 3.93
CA ARG A 30 2.30 -6.62 4.60
C ARG A 30 1.07 -7.33 4.11
N TRP A 31 1.20 -8.63 3.85
CA TRP A 31 0.08 -9.52 3.56
C TRP A 31 -0.31 -10.22 4.86
N ASP A 32 -1.59 -10.14 5.24
CA ASP A 32 -2.15 -10.82 6.41
C ASP A 32 -1.39 -10.57 7.73
N GLY A 33 -0.78 -9.40 7.86
CA GLY A 33 0.02 -9.03 9.03
C GLY A 33 1.39 -9.71 9.14
N ASP A 34 1.80 -10.51 8.16
CA ASP A 34 3.11 -11.16 8.12
C ASP A 34 4.24 -10.12 8.07
N VAL A 35 5.01 -10.07 9.16
CA VAL A 35 6.15 -9.16 9.31
C VAL A 35 7.37 -9.66 8.53
N ALA A 36 7.54 -10.98 8.45
CA ALA A 36 8.75 -11.60 7.94
C ALA A 36 8.87 -11.43 6.43
N GLY A 37 7.75 -11.49 5.70
CA GLY A 37 7.71 -11.21 4.27
C GLY A 37 7.10 -9.86 3.92
N GLN A 38 7.30 -8.84 4.76
CA GLN A 38 6.98 -7.46 4.41
C GLN A 38 7.84 -6.98 3.24
N LEU A 39 7.25 -6.21 2.34
CA LEU A 39 7.97 -5.57 1.24
C LEU A 39 8.16 -4.09 1.56
N ALA A 40 9.38 -3.69 1.89
CA ALA A 40 9.73 -2.28 2.10
C ALA A 40 10.00 -1.59 0.75
N PHE A 41 9.60 -0.33 0.64
CA PHE A 41 9.81 0.49 -0.54
C PHE A 41 9.92 1.97 -0.18
N ASP A 42 10.60 2.71 -1.06
CA ASP A 42 10.74 4.17 -0.96
C ASP A 42 9.63 4.86 -1.79
N PRO A 43 8.60 5.42 -1.16
CA PRO A 43 7.50 6.04 -1.89
C PRO A 43 7.91 7.36 -2.57
N VAL A 44 9.00 8.01 -2.12
CA VAL A 44 9.50 9.24 -2.75
C VAL A 44 10.27 8.87 -4.01
N ALA A 45 11.17 7.89 -3.94
CA ALA A 45 11.94 7.44 -5.10
C ALA A 45 11.04 6.89 -6.23
N LEU A 46 9.91 6.27 -5.87
CA LEU A 46 8.91 5.78 -6.83
C LEU A 46 7.99 6.87 -7.40
N GLY A 47 8.09 8.12 -6.91
CA GLY A 47 7.17 9.19 -7.28
C GLY A 47 5.74 8.95 -6.78
N TRP A 48 5.57 8.13 -5.74
CA TRP A 48 4.28 7.74 -5.18
C TRP A 48 3.87 8.59 -3.99
N GLN A 49 4.72 9.51 -3.55
CA GLN A 49 4.39 10.54 -2.58
C GLN A 49 4.31 11.90 -3.29
N THR A 50 3.29 12.68 -2.93
CA THR A 50 3.20 14.08 -3.36
C THR A 50 2.58 14.92 -2.24
N ASP A 51 2.88 16.21 -2.24
CA ASP A 51 2.27 17.26 -1.41
C ASP A 51 1.56 18.32 -2.27
N GLN A 52 1.81 18.31 -3.59
CA GLN A 52 1.27 19.26 -4.55
C GLN A 52 -0.23 19.03 -4.78
N GLY A 53 -0.99 20.12 -4.82
CA GLY A 53 -2.44 20.08 -5.06
C GLY A 53 -3.26 19.41 -3.96
N THR A 54 -2.67 19.18 -2.78
CA THR A 54 -3.37 18.56 -1.66
C THR A 54 -4.29 19.52 -0.93
N VAL A 55 -5.44 18.99 -0.49
CA VAL A 55 -6.39 19.72 0.36
C VAL A 55 -6.61 18.91 1.65
N PRO A 56 -6.43 19.52 2.84
CA PRO A 56 -5.99 20.90 3.07
C PRO A 56 -4.51 21.12 2.72
N ALA A 57 -4.12 22.35 2.43
CA ALA A 57 -2.73 22.72 2.15
C ALA A 57 -1.76 22.26 3.25
N GLY A 58 -0.52 21.95 2.87
CA GLY A 58 0.48 21.33 3.75
C GLY A 58 0.22 19.85 4.05
N SER A 59 -0.73 19.22 3.36
CA SER A 59 -0.91 17.77 3.43
C SER A 59 0.02 17.06 2.46
N SER A 60 0.26 15.79 2.73
CA SER A 60 0.79 14.85 1.76
C SER A 60 -0.10 13.61 1.67
N TRP A 61 0.08 12.88 0.57
CA TRP A 61 -0.61 11.66 0.20
C TRP A 61 0.41 10.71 -0.42
N ARG A 62 0.26 9.42 -0.12
CA ARG A 62 1.05 8.33 -0.69
C ARG A 62 0.12 7.42 -1.46
N LYS A 63 0.53 6.99 -2.66
CA LYS A 63 -0.21 6.02 -3.46
C LYS A 63 -0.30 4.70 -2.69
N ASN A 64 -1.48 4.09 -2.72
CA ASN A 64 -1.64 2.74 -2.21
C ASN A 64 -1.01 1.75 -3.22
N PRO A 65 0.04 0.98 -2.84
CA PRO A 65 0.71 0.04 -3.74
C PRO A 65 -0.07 -1.28 -3.92
N ILE A 66 -1.27 -1.40 -3.37
CA ILE A 66 -2.10 -2.59 -3.46
C ILE A 66 -2.85 -2.54 -4.80
N PRO A 67 -2.62 -3.50 -5.71
CA PRO A 67 -3.37 -3.55 -6.96
C PRO A 67 -4.86 -3.72 -6.70
N THR A 68 -5.70 -3.14 -7.56
CA THR A 68 -7.15 -3.28 -7.45
C THR A 68 -7.55 -4.75 -7.67
N VAL A 69 -8.69 -5.16 -7.11
CA VAL A 69 -9.32 -6.49 -7.36
C VAL A 69 -9.50 -6.85 -8.84
N LEU A 70 -9.37 -5.87 -9.73
CA LEU A 70 -9.50 -6.04 -11.16
C LEU A 70 -8.22 -6.55 -11.82
N TRP A 71 -7.16 -6.85 -11.06
CA TRP A 71 -5.90 -7.40 -11.58
C TRP A 71 -6.11 -8.61 -12.51
N GLU A 72 -7.04 -9.51 -12.17
CA GLU A 72 -7.32 -10.70 -12.99
C GLU A 72 -7.96 -10.37 -14.35
N ARG A 73 -8.59 -9.19 -14.48
CA ARG A 73 -9.29 -8.74 -15.70
C ARG A 73 -8.50 -7.70 -16.49
N GLU A 74 -7.82 -6.80 -15.78
CA GLU A 74 -7.20 -5.58 -16.33
C GLU A 74 -5.68 -5.61 -16.21
N GLY A 75 -5.12 -6.61 -15.53
CA GLY A 75 -3.70 -6.72 -15.25
C GLY A 75 -3.21 -5.64 -14.26
N PRO A 76 -1.89 -5.43 -14.19
CA PRO A 76 -1.33 -4.36 -13.40
C PRO A 76 -1.80 -2.98 -13.82
N SER A 77 -2.36 -2.24 -12.86
CA SER A 77 -2.53 -0.79 -12.99
C SER A 77 -1.21 -0.03 -12.81
N PHE A 78 -0.12 -0.71 -12.48
CA PHE A 78 1.25 -0.19 -12.30
C PHE A 78 2.27 -1.34 -12.26
N GLU A 79 3.55 -1.02 -12.50
CA GLU A 79 4.65 -1.99 -12.40
C GLU A 79 4.74 -2.60 -10.99
N PRO A 80 4.80 -3.93 -10.82
CA PRO A 80 4.90 -4.57 -9.51
C PRO A 80 6.13 -4.08 -8.73
N LEU A 81 5.96 -3.87 -7.42
CA LEU A 81 7.06 -3.48 -6.53
C LEU A 81 8.14 -4.57 -6.38
N CYS A 82 7.80 -5.82 -6.66
CA CYS A 82 8.70 -6.94 -6.53
C CYS A 82 8.52 -7.92 -7.70
N SER A 83 9.59 -8.66 -7.99
CA SER A 83 9.55 -9.73 -8.99
C SER A 83 8.71 -10.89 -8.46
N GLU A 84 7.67 -11.28 -9.21
CA GLU A 84 6.86 -12.44 -8.86
C GLU A 84 7.66 -13.75 -8.97
N SER A 85 7.28 -14.73 -8.14
CA SER A 85 7.77 -16.10 -8.29
C SER A 85 7.34 -16.68 -9.63
N GLU A 86 8.11 -17.61 -10.21
CA GLU A 86 7.74 -18.25 -11.48
C GLU A 86 6.39 -18.97 -11.38
N ALA A 87 6.07 -19.54 -10.21
CA ALA A 87 4.78 -20.16 -9.92
C ALA A 87 3.60 -19.17 -10.09
N CYS A 88 3.81 -17.90 -9.72
CA CYS A 88 2.80 -16.85 -9.88
C CYS A 88 2.74 -16.27 -11.29
N ARG A 89 3.86 -16.24 -12.01
CA ARG A 89 3.86 -15.86 -13.44
C ARG A 89 3.12 -16.89 -14.29
N GLY A 90 3.23 -18.18 -13.97
CA GLY A 90 2.48 -19.25 -14.65
C GLY A 90 0.97 -19.21 -14.40
N TYR A 91 0.52 -18.73 -13.23
CA TYR A 91 -0.89 -18.52 -12.91
C TYR A 91 -1.56 -17.50 -13.84
N GLN A 92 -0.87 -16.40 -14.15
CA GLN A 92 -1.35 -15.29 -14.99
C GLN A 92 -1.78 -15.71 -16.40
N VAL A 93 -1.31 -16.87 -16.88
CA VAL A 93 -1.52 -17.33 -18.27
C VAL A 93 -2.52 -18.47 -18.37
N HIS A 94 -2.73 -19.25 -17.31
CA HIS A 94 -3.39 -20.58 -17.43
C HIS A 94 -4.51 -20.87 -16.42
N GLY A 95 -4.82 -19.98 -15.46
CA GLY A 95 -5.98 -20.16 -14.56
C GLY A 95 -5.93 -21.43 -13.70
N GLY A 96 -4.73 -21.90 -13.35
CA GLY A 96 -4.51 -23.06 -12.48
C GLY A 96 -4.61 -22.72 -10.99
N GLY A 97 -4.74 -23.73 -10.12
CA GLY A 97 -4.85 -23.53 -8.66
C GLY A 97 -3.71 -22.67 -8.11
N ALA A 98 -4.05 -21.68 -7.28
CA ALA A 98 -3.10 -20.72 -6.72
C ALA A 98 -1.91 -21.45 -6.07
N PRO A 99 -0.65 -21.08 -6.39
CA PRO A 99 0.47 -21.53 -5.58
C PRO A 99 0.18 -21.09 -4.14
N GLY A 100 0.53 -21.93 -3.17
CA GLY A 100 0.03 -21.86 -1.80
C GLY A 100 0.13 -20.48 -1.13
N ALA A 101 -0.43 -20.39 0.07
CA ALA A 101 -0.62 -19.12 0.76
C ALA A 101 0.60 -18.18 0.72
N HIS A 102 0.40 -16.93 0.32
CA HIS A 102 1.43 -15.88 0.21
C HIS A 102 2.53 -16.09 -0.85
N ALA A 103 2.33 -16.96 -1.85
CA ALA A 103 3.28 -17.13 -2.94
C ALA A 103 3.26 -15.97 -3.97
N CYS A 104 2.09 -15.34 -4.17
CA CYS A 104 1.85 -14.32 -5.21
C CYS A 104 1.63 -12.92 -4.61
N ARG A 105 2.63 -12.45 -3.87
CA ARG A 105 2.54 -11.20 -3.09
C ARG A 105 2.47 -9.98 -4.02
N CYS A 106 3.34 -9.90 -5.02
CA CYS A 106 3.51 -8.71 -5.86
C CYS A 106 2.31 -8.42 -6.77
N SER A 107 1.52 -9.44 -7.10
CA SER A 107 0.28 -9.40 -7.88
C SER A 107 -0.97 -9.30 -7.01
N GLY A 108 -0.83 -9.34 -5.68
CA GLY A 108 -1.94 -9.16 -4.73
C GLY A 108 -2.87 -10.36 -4.56
N HIS A 109 -2.49 -11.54 -5.05
CA HIS A 109 -3.34 -12.73 -4.96
C HIS A 109 -3.23 -13.39 -3.57
N SER A 110 -4.37 -13.53 -2.89
CA SER A 110 -4.50 -14.18 -1.58
C SER A 110 -5.14 -15.55 -1.75
N ASN A 111 -4.39 -16.59 -1.40
CA ASN A 111 -4.75 -17.91 -0.87
C ASN A 111 -6.05 -18.60 -1.32
N GLY A 112 -6.64 -18.26 -2.47
CA GLY A 112 -7.87 -18.86 -2.99
C GLY A 112 -9.17 -18.48 -2.25
N GLY A 113 -9.19 -17.39 -1.50
CA GLY A 113 -10.40 -16.88 -0.84
C GLY A 113 -11.00 -15.67 -1.56
N ALA A 114 -12.33 -15.51 -1.52
CA ALA A 114 -13.04 -14.33 -2.04
C ALA A 114 -12.72 -13.02 -1.29
N LEU A 115 -11.80 -13.08 -0.33
CA LEU A 115 -11.37 -11.96 0.50
C LEU A 115 -9.92 -11.65 0.17
N LEU A 116 -9.74 -10.46 -0.41
CA LEU A 116 -8.46 -9.77 -0.59
C LEU A 116 -7.53 -10.02 0.62
N PRO A 117 -6.21 -10.17 0.42
CA PRO A 117 -5.27 -10.22 1.54
C PRO A 117 -5.54 -9.02 2.44
N HIS A 118 -5.44 -9.13 3.77
CA HIS A 118 -5.57 -7.97 4.65
C HIS A 118 -4.31 -7.12 4.53
N PRO A 119 -4.29 -6.11 3.65
CA PRO A 119 -3.05 -5.55 3.18
C PRO A 119 -2.78 -4.28 3.99
N GLN A 120 -1.71 -4.30 4.78
CA GLN A 120 -1.41 -3.23 5.70
C GLN A 120 -0.26 -2.40 5.15
N MET A 121 -0.51 -1.10 4.98
CA MET A 121 0.55 -0.12 4.73
C MET A 121 1.06 0.37 6.08
N VAL A 122 2.35 0.15 6.33
CA VAL A 122 3.01 0.61 7.55
C VAL A 122 3.97 1.73 7.18
N GLY A 123 3.72 2.93 7.70
CA GLY A 123 4.73 3.99 7.75
C GLY A 123 5.69 3.73 8.91
N ARG A 124 7.00 3.84 8.66
CA ARG A 124 8.02 3.81 9.72
C ARG A 124 8.56 5.20 9.98
#